data_AF-A0A2M8PMM6-F1
#
_entry.id   AF-A0A2M8PMM6-F1
#
_cell.length_a   1.000
_cell.length_b   1.000
_cell.length_c   1.000
_cell.angle_alpha   90.00
_cell.angle_beta   90.00
_cell.angle_gamma   90.00
#
_symmetry.space_group_name_H-M   'P 1'
#
loop_
_entity.id
_entity.type
_entity.pdbx_description
1 polymer ?
#
loop_
_entity_poly.entity_id
_entity_poly.type
_entity_poly.pdbx_seq_one_letter_code
_entity_poly.pdbx_strand_id
1 'polypeptide(L)'
;MMKPALARGELQTVGATTLDEYRQYIEKDSALDRRFAPIFVEEPSVEDTIEMLFGIRDRYEAHHNVTIADEAIEAAARLSARYLTERKLPDKAIDLLDEASAKLRVALFSMPPRLKEMREAIDRLMMEEEAAGLSRDYERA
;
A
#
# COMPACT_ATOMS: atom_id res chain seq x y z
N MET A 1 32.26 12.65 1.44
CA MET A 1 32.66 13.06 2.80
C MET A 1 32.44 12.00 3.89
N MET A 2 31.81 10.83 3.62
CA MET A 2 31.51 9.84 4.67
C MET A 2 32.72 8.95 5.07
N LYS A 3 33.61 8.64 4.12
CA LYS A 3 34.74 7.71 4.33
C LYS A 3 35.68 8.06 5.50
N PRO A 4 36.09 9.33 5.71
CA PRO A 4 36.97 9.65 6.83
C PRO A 4 36.31 9.42 8.19
N ALA A 5 35.01 9.73 8.33
CA ALA A 5 34.27 9.52 9.58
C ALA A 5 34.07 8.02 9.87
N LEU A 6 33.77 7.22 8.85
CA LEU A 6 33.71 5.75 8.96
C LEU A 6 35.06 5.14 9.35
N ALA A 7 36.16 5.64 8.78
CA ALA A 7 37.49 5.15 9.08
C ALA A 7 37.94 5.44 10.52
N ARG A 8 37.53 6.60 11.07
CA ARG A 8 37.79 6.99 12.47
C ARG A 8 36.81 6.38 13.48
N GLY A 9 35.74 5.74 13.01
CA GLY A 9 34.71 5.17 13.88
C GLY A 9 33.77 6.22 14.52
N GLU A 10 33.81 7.46 14.05
CA GLU A 10 32.92 8.55 14.49
C GLU A 10 31.48 8.39 13.97
N LEU A 11 31.31 7.53 12.97
CA LEU A 11 30.03 7.25 12.33
C LEU A 11 29.79 5.74 12.28
N GLN A 12 28.68 5.29 12.85
CA GLN A 12 28.17 3.94 12.75
C GLN A 12 26.87 3.96 11.93
N THR A 13 26.76 3.12 10.91
CA THR A 13 25.61 3.10 10.01
C THR A 13 25.27 1.69 9.57
N VAL A 14 23.98 1.43 9.36
CA VAL A 14 23.47 0.26 8.67
C VAL A 14 22.96 0.70 7.30
N GLY A 15 23.41 0.03 6.24
CA GLY A 15 22.94 0.27 4.87
C GLY A 15 21.93 -0.78 4.43
N ALA A 16 20.90 -0.36 3.70
CA ALA A 16 19.99 -1.25 3.00
C ALA A 16 20.15 -1.00 1.50
N THR A 17 20.61 -2.01 0.76
CA THR A 17 20.87 -1.91 -0.68
C THR A 17 20.50 -3.22 -1.36
N THR A 18 20.33 -3.17 -2.68
CA THR A 18 20.34 -4.40 -3.48
C THR A 18 21.75 -4.97 -3.60
N LEU A 19 21.85 -6.23 -4.03
CA LEU A 19 23.14 -6.88 -4.29
C LEU A 19 23.92 -6.16 -5.42
N ASP A 20 23.22 -5.66 -6.42
CA ASP A 20 23.82 -4.97 -7.56
C ASP A 20 24.37 -3.60 -7.16
N GLU A 21 23.63 -2.85 -6.34
CA GLU A 21 24.11 -1.58 -5.77
C GLU A 21 25.32 -1.81 -4.85
N TYR A 22 25.29 -2.86 -4.02
CA TYR A 22 26.43 -3.21 -3.16
C TYR A 22 27.68 -3.47 -4.00
N ARG A 23 27.56 -4.30 -5.04
CA ARG A 23 28.64 -4.61 -6.00
C ARG A 23 29.14 -3.37 -6.71
N GLN A 24 28.24 -2.47 -7.10
CA GLN A 24 28.59 -1.29 -7.90
C GLN A 24 29.27 -0.20 -7.06
N TYR A 25 28.85 0.00 -5.81
CA TYR A 25 29.21 1.20 -5.04
C TYR A 25 30.04 0.91 -3.79
N ILE A 26 29.91 -0.28 -3.19
CA ILE A 26 30.60 -0.62 -1.93
C ILE A 26 31.79 -1.54 -2.20
N GLU A 27 31.55 -2.67 -2.86
CA GLU A 27 32.57 -3.71 -3.10
C GLU A 27 33.73 -3.20 -3.97
N LYS A 28 33.43 -2.35 -4.96
CA LYS A 28 34.46 -1.72 -5.81
C LYS A 28 35.36 -0.73 -5.07
N ASP A 29 34.95 -0.27 -3.90
CA ASP A 29 35.67 0.74 -3.14
C ASP A 29 36.41 0.13 -1.95
N SER A 30 37.72 -0.06 -2.10
CA SER A 30 38.56 -0.71 -1.08
C SER A 30 38.47 -0.12 0.33
N ALA A 31 38.10 1.16 0.47
CA ALA A 31 37.94 1.78 1.78
C ALA A 31 36.59 1.44 2.43
N LEU A 32 35.54 1.25 1.63
CA LEU A 32 34.19 0.89 2.10
C LEU A 32 34.10 -0.62 2.34
N ASP A 33 34.62 -1.44 1.43
CA ASP A 33 34.62 -2.90 1.52
C ASP A 33 35.26 -3.42 2.83
N ARG A 34 36.30 -2.74 3.32
CA ARG A 34 36.95 -3.08 4.59
C ARG A 34 36.19 -2.63 5.85
N ARG A 35 35.11 -1.87 5.69
CA ARG A 35 34.38 -1.22 6.80
C ARG A 35 32.94 -1.68 6.90
N PHE A 36 32.37 -2.20 5.83
CA PHE A 36 31.06 -2.83 5.83
C PHE A 36 31.20 -4.35 5.84
N ALA A 37 30.35 -5.00 6.64
CA ALA A 37 30.16 -6.44 6.59
C ALA A 37 28.78 -6.69 5.97
N PRO A 38 28.69 -7.39 4.82
CA PRO A 38 27.40 -7.67 4.22
C PRO A 38 26.66 -8.72 5.05
N ILE A 39 25.37 -8.48 5.28
CA ILE A 39 24.44 -9.45 5.85
C ILE A 39 23.33 -9.62 4.82
N PHE A 40 23.15 -10.86 4.35
CA PHE A 40 22.10 -11.18 3.39
C PHE A 40 20.77 -11.31 4.13
N VAL A 41 19.79 -10.53 3.70
CA VAL A 41 18.42 -10.63 4.20
C VAL A 41 17.64 -11.50 3.22
N GLU A 42 17.24 -12.68 3.69
CA GLU A 42 16.42 -13.59 2.90
C GLU A 42 14.95 -13.18 2.94
N GLU A 43 14.22 -13.57 1.90
CA GLU A 43 12.76 -13.48 1.90
C GLU A 43 12.22 -14.37 3.03
N PRO A 44 11.34 -13.86 3.92
CA PRO A 44 10.80 -14.65 5.01
C PRO A 44 9.97 -15.83 4.49
N SER A 45 9.83 -16.86 5.32
CA SER A 45 8.92 -17.96 5.01
C SER A 45 7.47 -17.47 4.98
N VAL A 46 6.58 -18.29 4.40
CA VAL A 46 5.14 -17.98 4.38
C VAL A 46 4.61 -17.92 5.82
N GLU A 47 5.05 -18.85 6.67
CA GLU A 47 4.69 -18.94 8.07
C GLU A 47 5.17 -17.72 8.87
N ASP A 48 6.44 -17.31 8.71
CA ASP A 48 6.96 -16.09 9.34
C ASP A 48 6.19 -14.85 8.86
N THR A 49 5.84 -14.81 7.57
CA THR A 49 5.04 -13.71 7.02
C THR A 49 3.67 -13.64 7.67
N ILE A 50 3.00 -14.79 7.88
CA ILE A 50 1.70 -14.83 8.57
C ILE A 50 1.83 -14.23 9.98
N GLU A 51 2.86 -14.59 10.74
CA GLU A 51 3.11 -14.01 12.07
C GLU A 51 3.38 -12.49 12.00
N MET A 52 4.17 -12.04 11.03
CA MET A 52 4.42 -10.61 10.80
C MET A 52 3.12 -9.85 10.49
N LEU A 53 2.24 -10.44 9.66
CA LEU A 53 0.95 -9.85 9.30
C LEU A 53 0.01 -9.76 10.51
N PHE A 54 -0.02 -10.78 11.36
CA PHE A 54 -0.74 -10.70 12.64
C PHE A 54 -0.19 -9.58 13.53
N GLY A 55 1.13 -9.40 13.58
CA GLY A 55 1.77 -8.34 14.35
C GLY A 55 1.42 -6.91 13.90
N ILE A 56 1.05 -6.70 12.65
CA ILE A 56 0.66 -5.38 12.10
C ILE A 56 -0.86 -5.21 11.96
N ARG A 57 -1.66 -6.26 12.18
CA ARG A 57 -3.11 -6.29 11.96
C ARG A 57 -3.81 -5.10 12.59
N ASP A 58 -3.64 -4.91 13.90
CA ASP A 58 -4.33 -3.87 14.68
C ASP A 58 -4.11 -2.46 14.09
N ARG A 59 -2.91 -2.22 13.57
CA ARG A 59 -2.56 -0.93 12.94
C ARG A 59 -3.33 -0.71 11.64
N TYR A 60 -3.47 -1.74 10.81
CA TYR A 60 -4.19 -1.67 9.54
C TYR A 60 -5.70 -1.64 9.74
N GLU A 61 -6.22 -2.43 10.68
CA GLU A 61 -7.62 -2.37 11.09
C GLU A 61 -8.01 -0.98 11.57
N ALA A 62 -7.18 -0.35 12.41
CA ALA A 62 -7.40 1.02 12.86
C ALA A 62 -7.33 2.05 11.71
N HIS A 63 -6.37 1.88 10.79
CA HIS A 63 -6.18 2.82 9.67
C HIS A 63 -7.38 2.83 8.72
N HIS A 64 -7.86 1.66 8.33
CA HIS A 64 -8.99 1.51 7.39
C HIS A 64 -10.35 1.47 8.10
N ASN A 65 -10.35 1.27 9.42
CA ASN A 65 -11.52 1.05 10.25
C ASN A 65 -12.41 -0.06 9.64
N VAL A 66 -11.77 -1.22 9.50
CA VAL A 66 -12.32 -2.51 9.08
C VAL A 66 -11.73 -3.59 9.99
N THR A 67 -12.37 -4.76 10.06
CA THR A 67 -11.81 -5.94 10.73
C THR A 67 -11.28 -6.90 9.69
N ILE A 68 -10.04 -7.35 9.85
CA ILE A 68 -9.36 -8.31 8.97
C ILE A 68 -9.52 -9.69 9.59
N ALA A 69 -10.07 -10.65 8.86
CA ALA A 69 -10.23 -12.02 9.35
C ALA A 69 -8.88 -12.78 9.35
N ASP A 70 -8.73 -13.76 10.24
CA ASP A 70 -7.51 -14.57 10.33
C ASP A 70 -7.25 -15.32 9.03
N GLU A 71 -8.31 -15.85 8.40
CA GLU A 71 -8.24 -16.53 7.12
C GLU A 71 -7.81 -15.58 5.99
N ALA A 72 -8.12 -14.28 6.10
CA ALA A 72 -7.69 -13.29 5.12
C ALA A 72 -6.18 -13.03 5.21
N ILE A 73 -5.61 -13.04 6.41
CA ILE A 73 -4.17 -12.91 6.64
C ILE A 73 -3.43 -14.12 6.03
N GLU A 74 -3.90 -15.34 6.35
CA GLU A 74 -3.30 -16.55 5.79
C GLU A 74 -3.40 -16.59 4.26
N ALA A 75 -4.57 -16.22 3.71
CA ALA A 75 -4.78 -16.18 2.27
C ALA A 75 -3.86 -15.14 1.61
N ALA A 76 -3.71 -13.95 2.18
CA ALA A 76 -2.84 -12.91 1.63
C ALA A 76 -1.39 -13.39 1.55
N ALA A 77 -0.85 -14.03 2.59
CA ALA A 77 0.49 -14.58 2.59
C ALA A 77 0.65 -15.72 1.56
N ARG A 78 -0.23 -16.73 1.59
CA ARG A 78 -0.11 -17.92 0.73
C ARG A 78 -0.34 -17.60 -0.75
N LEU A 79 -1.34 -16.78 -1.08
CA LEU A 79 -1.67 -16.44 -2.46
C LEU A 79 -0.64 -15.49 -3.06
N SER A 80 -0.16 -14.48 -2.32
CA SER A 80 0.89 -13.59 -2.81
C SER A 80 2.21 -14.36 -3.03
N ALA A 81 2.56 -15.28 -2.14
CA ALA A 81 3.72 -16.16 -2.31
C ALA A 81 3.65 -16.97 -3.61
N ARG A 82 2.46 -17.51 -3.92
CA ARG A 82 2.24 -18.39 -5.08
C ARG A 82 2.12 -17.64 -6.41
N TYR A 83 1.45 -16.50 -6.42
CA TYR A 83 1.01 -15.84 -7.67
C TYR A 83 1.74 -14.52 -7.98
N LEU A 84 2.37 -13.88 -6.99
CA LEU A 84 3.14 -12.64 -7.19
C LEU A 84 4.64 -12.94 -7.01
N THR A 85 5.25 -13.50 -8.06
CA THR A 85 6.63 -14.02 -8.02
C THR A 85 7.72 -12.97 -8.19
N GLU A 86 7.36 -11.82 -8.73
CA GLU A 86 8.22 -10.66 -8.99
C GLU A 86 8.47 -9.78 -7.76
N ARG A 87 7.70 -10.01 -6.68
CA ARG A 87 7.81 -9.30 -5.41
C ARG A 87 8.16 -10.26 -4.28
N LYS A 88 8.70 -9.69 -3.20
CA LYS A 88 9.16 -10.41 -2.02
C LYS A 88 8.16 -10.32 -0.88
N LEU A 89 8.00 -11.41 -0.13
CA LEU A 89 7.39 -11.35 1.20
C LEU A 89 8.26 -10.49 2.14
N PRO A 90 7.68 -9.86 3.17
CA PRO A 90 6.25 -9.81 3.50
C PRO A 90 5.49 -8.72 2.72
N ASP A 91 6.22 -7.80 2.07
CA ASP A 91 5.73 -6.59 1.41
C ASP A 91 4.52 -6.84 0.49
N LYS A 92 4.63 -7.81 -0.43
CA LYS A 92 3.52 -8.14 -1.34
C LYS A 92 2.24 -8.61 -0.64
N ALA A 93 2.33 -9.24 0.52
CA ALA A 93 1.17 -9.71 1.27
C ALA A 93 0.52 -8.56 2.05
N ILE A 94 1.34 -7.65 2.59
CA ILE A 94 0.90 -6.41 3.23
C ILE A 94 0.11 -5.56 2.25
N ASP A 95 0.63 -5.38 1.04
CA ASP A 95 -0.04 -4.61 -0.02
C ASP A 95 -1.42 -5.16 -0.38
N LEU A 96 -1.57 -6.48 -0.48
CA LEU A 96 -2.87 -7.10 -0.76
C LEU A 96 -3.88 -6.82 0.36
N LEU A 97 -3.45 -6.89 1.62
CA LEU A 97 -4.32 -6.57 2.76
C LEU A 97 -4.68 -5.09 2.79
N ASP A 98 -3.72 -4.21 2.50
CA ASP A 98 -3.94 -2.76 2.47
C ASP A 98 -4.95 -2.38 1.38
N GLU A 99 -4.76 -2.87 0.15
CA GLU A 99 -5.64 -2.58 -0.98
C GLU A 99 -7.05 -3.15 -0.75
N ALA A 100 -7.16 -4.37 -0.22
CA ALA A 100 -8.45 -4.97 0.12
C ALA A 100 -9.18 -4.17 1.21
N SER A 101 -8.45 -3.74 2.23
CA SER A 101 -9.00 -2.94 3.34
C SER A 101 -9.46 -1.57 2.87
N ALA A 102 -8.65 -0.88 2.07
CA ALA A 102 -9.00 0.40 1.46
C ALA A 102 -10.22 0.27 0.55
N LYS A 103 -10.28 -0.79 -0.26
CA LYS A 103 -11.42 -1.07 -1.15
C LYS A 103 -12.71 -1.28 -0.37
N LEU A 104 -12.67 -2.07 0.71
CA LEU A 104 -13.82 -2.29 1.57
C LEU A 104 -14.26 -0.99 2.25
N ARG A 105 -13.30 -0.21 2.76
CA ARG A 105 -13.56 1.10 3.36
C ARG A 105 -14.30 2.01 2.37
N VAL A 106 -13.82 2.14 1.14
CA VAL A 106 -14.51 2.94 0.11
C VAL A 106 -15.93 2.41 -0.15
N ALA A 107 -16.11 1.09 -0.25
CA ALA A 107 -17.42 0.49 -0.49
C ALA A 107 -18.42 0.81 0.63
N LEU A 108 -17.99 0.79 1.90
CA LEU A 108 -18.85 1.10 3.05
C LEU A 108 -19.39 2.54 3.05
N PHE A 109 -18.61 3.50 2.54
CA PHE A 109 -19.03 4.91 2.43
C PHE A 109 -19.61 5.27 1.07
N SER A 110 -19.61 4.33 0.12
CA SER A 110 -20.21 4.54 -1.19
C SER A 110 -21.73 4.41 -1.14
N MET A 111 -22.42 5.26 -1.91
CA MET A 111 -23.88 5.16 -2.04
C MET A 111 -24.22 3.85 -2.77
N PRO A 112 -25.17 3.03 -2.24
CA PRO A 112 -25.63 1.84 -2.93
C PRO A 112 -26.02 2.15 -4.38
N PRO A 113 -25.70 1.29 -5.36
CA PRO A 113 -25.91 1.59 -6.78
C PRO A 113 -27.33 2.06 -7.10
N ARG A 114 -28.34 1.38 -6.53
CA ARG A 114 -29.75 1.76 -6.68
C ARG A 114 -30.07 3.16 -6.15
N LEU A 115 -29.49 3.56 -5.01
CA LEU A 115 -29.70 4.90 -4.46
C LEU A 115 -28.96 5.96 -5.28
N LYS A 116 -27.80 5.61 -5.83
CA LYS A 116 -27.07 6.46 -6.77
C LYS A 116 -27.88 6.72 -8.04
N GLU A 117 -28.45 5.67 -8.65
CA GLU A 117 -29.34 5.78 -9.81
C GLU A 117 -30.57 6.65 -9.53
N MET A 118 -31.21 6.44 -8.37
CA MET A 118 -32.35 7.27 -7.96
C MET A 118 -31.97 8.73 -7.77
N ARG A 119 -30.78 9.00 -7.23
CA ARG A 119 -30.29 10.37 -7.06
C ARG A 119 -29.97 11.03 -8.39
N GLU A 120 -29.31 10.33 -9.31
CA GLU A 120 -29.08 10.82 -10.67
C GLU A 120 -30.39 11.10 -11.42
N ALA A 121 -31.43 10.31 -11.18
CA ALA A 121 -32.76 10.57 -11.72
C ALA A 121 -33.40 11.83 -11.12
N ILE A 122 -33.30 12.03 -9.79
CA ILE A 122 -33.77 13.25 -9.12
C ILE A 122 -33.03 14.48 -9.66
N ASP A 123 -31.71 14.42 -9.76
CA ASP A 123 -30.87 15.52 -10.24
C ASP A 123 -31.24 15.91 -11.69
N ARG A 124 -31.50 14.93 -12.58
CA ARG A 124 -32.02 15.20 -13.92
C ARG A 124 -33.38 15.90 -13.90
N LEU A 125 -34.32 15.40 -13.11
CA LEU A 125 -35.67 15.96 -13.04
C LEU A 125 -35.66 17.40 -12.49
N MET A 126 -34.77 17.71 -11.53
CA MET A 126 -34.60 19.08 -11.04
C MET A 126 -34.06 20.02 -12.13
N MET A 127 -33.06 19.58 -12.91
CA MET A 127 -32.55 20.37 -14.02
C MET A 127 -33.61 20.62 -15.11
N GLU A 128 -34.44 19.61 -15.41
CA GLU A 128 -35.55 19.75 -16.36
C GLU A 128 -36.62 20.73 -15.86
N GLU A 129 -36.94 20.70 -14.56
CA GLU A 129 -37.89 21.63 -13.93
C GLU A 129 -37.39 23.07 -13.97
N GLU A 130 -36.13 23.30 -13.59
CA GLU A 130 -35.50 24.62 -13.60
C GLU A 130 -35.43 25.20 -15.02
N ALA A 131 -35.08 24.39 -16.01
CA ALA A 131 -35.09 24.77 -17.42
C ALA A 131 -36.50 25.11 -17.93
N ALA A 132 -37.51 24.34 -17.53
CA ALA A 132 -38.90 24.60 -17.89
C ALA A 132 -39.44 25.88 -17.23
N GLY A 133 -39.03 26.17 -15.99
CA GLY A 133 -39.32 27.43 -15.29
C GLY A 133 -38.78 28.64 -16.03
N LEU A 134 -37.48 28.61 -16.38
CA LEU A 134 -36.84 29.66 -17.17
C LEU A 134 -37.51 29.86 -18.54
N SER A 135 -37.84 28.78 -19.25
CA SER A 135 -38.51 28.86 -20.55
C SER A 135 -39.91 29.49 -20.46
N ARG A 136 -40.63 29.30 -19.35
CA ARG A 136 -41.96 29.86 -19.11
C ARG A 136 -41.95 31.34 -18.72
N ASP A 137 -40.82 31.83 -18.21
CA ASP A 137 -40.61 33.27 -17.96
C ASP A 137 -40.27 34.05 -19.24
N TYR A 138 -39.72 33.40 -20.28
CA TYR A 138 -39.47 34.03 -21.59
C TYR A 138 -40.74 34.19 -22.44
N GLU A 139 -41.78 33.37 -22.27
CA GLU A 139 -43.04 33.51 -23.03
C GLU A 139 -43.99 34.59 -22.47
N ARG A 140 -43.62 35.26 -21.36
CA ARG A 140 -44.45 36.27 -20.68
C ARG A 140 -43.88 37.69 -20.64
N ALA A 141 -42.70 37.93 -21.23
CA ALA A 141 -42.13 39.27 -21.44
C ALA A 141 -42.39 39.76 -22.87
#